data_AF-A0A0F9BIQ7-F1
#
_entry.id   AF-A0A0F9BIQ7-F1
#
_cell.length_a   1.000
_cell.length_b   1.000
_cell.length_c   1.000
_cell.angle_alpha   90.00
_cell.angle_beta   90.00
_cell.angle_gamma   90.00
#
_symmetry.space_group_name_H-M   'P 1'
#
loop_
_entity.id
_entity.type
_entity.pdbx_description
1 polymer ?
#
loop_
_entity_poly.entity_id
_entity_poly.type
_entity_poly.pdbx_seq_one_letter_code
_entity_poly.pdbx_strand_id
1 'polypeptide(L)' 'NSKHNQEPSLAIDLCPLPVNWQNTRHFFELAAYVWAESLKKDVPVIWGGSFSFGDYGHFELVKEW' A
#
# COMPACT_ATOMS: atom_id res chain seq x y z
N ASN A 1 6.79 12.57 -11.20
CA ASN A 1 7.26 11.18 -11.04
C ASN A 1 6.50 10.49 -9.92
N SER A 2 5.30 10.00 -10.21
CA SER A 2 4.54 9.13 -9.30
C SER A 2 4.58 7.70 -9.83
N LYS A 3 4.62 6.69 -8.95
CA LYS A 3 4.56 5.27 -9.35
C LYS A 3 3.20 4.87 -9.94
N HIS A 4 2.15 5.63 -9.63
CA HIS A 4 0.84 5.53 -10.29
C HIS A 4 0.87 5.90 -11.78
N ASN A 5 1.86 6.71 -12.21
CA ASN A 5 1.96 7.23 -13.57
C ASN A 5 3.01 6.49 -14.41
N GLN A 6 3.31 5.24 -14.07
CA GLN A 6 4.20 4.37 -14.86
C GLN A 6 3.38 3.45 -15.76
N GLU A 7 4.01 2.93 -16.81
CA GLU A 7 3.43 1.91 -17.69
C GLU A 7 4.35 0.67 -17.67
N PRO A 8 3.94 -0.43 -17.03
CA PRO A 8 2.71 -0.58 -16.24
C PRO A 8 2.73 0.24 -14.94
N SER A 9 1.56 0.52 -14.37
CA SER A 9 1.48 1.19 -13.05
C SER A 9 2.16 0.34 -11.99
N LEU A 10 2.93 0.99 -11.12
CA LEU A 10 3.65 0.33 -10.02
C LEU A 10 3.06 0.65 -8.64
N ALA A 11 1.93 1.34 -8.57
CA ALA A 11 1.27 1.67 -7.32
C ALA A 11 -0.25 1.57 -7.43
N ILE A 12 -0.88 1.37 -6.27
CA ILE A 12 -2.33 1.34 -6.08
C ILE A 12 -2.66 2.02 -4.75
N ASP A 13 -3.86 2.60 -4.67
CA ASP A 13 -4.42 3.06 -3.41
C ASP A 13 -5.65 2.20 -3.07
N LEU A 14 -5.71 1.71 -1.83
CA LEU A 14 -6.77 0.86 -1.31
C LEU A 14 -7.47 1.54 -0.12
N CYS A 15 -8.76 1.26 0.06
CA CYS A 15 -9.54 1.77 1.19
C CYS A 15 -10.40 0.64 1.79
N PRO A 16 -10.31 0.38 3.11
CA PRO A 16 -11.14 -0.63 3.76
C PRO A 16 -12.60 -0.18 3.83
N LEU A 17 -13.53 -1.12 3.62
CA LEU A 17 -14.98 -0.89 3.76
C LEU A 17 -15.47 -1.26 5.17
N PRO A 18 -16.43 -0.50 5.74
CA PRO A 18 -16.96 0.77 5.23
C PRO A 18 -15.90 1.88 5.28
N VAL A 19 -15.94 2.80 4.31
CA VAL A 19 -14.98 3.90 4.20
C VAL A 19 -15.04 4.77 5.45
N ASN A 20 -13.95 4.80 6.22
CA ASN A 20 -13.79 5.68 7.37
C ASN A 20 -12.32 6.13 7.49
N TRP A 21 -12.02 7.31 6.98
CA TRP A 21 -10.68 7.90 6.98
C TRP A 21 -10.13 8.22 8.38
N GLN A 22 -11.00 8.34 9.39
CA GLN A 22 -10.59 8.59 10.78
C GLN A 22 -10.20 7.31 11.51
N ASN A 23 -10.56 6.14 10.97
CA ASN A 23 -10.22 4.85 11.54
C ASN A 23 -8.93 4.31 10.91
N THR A 24 -7.80 4.86 11.35
CA THR A 24 -6.47 4.44 10.87
C THR A 24 -6.21 2.97 11.13
N ARG A 25 -6.76 2.39 12.21
CA ARG A 25 -6.62 0.96 12.54
C ARG A 25 -7.06 0.06 11.38
N HIS A 26 -8.15 0.38 10.68
CA HIS A 26 -8.58 -0.42 9.53
C HIS A 26 -7.54 -0.43 8.39
N PHE A 27 -6.80 0.66 8.20
CA PHE A 27 -5.72 0.70 7.22
C PHE A 27 -4.51 -0.13 7.65
N PHE A 28 -4.19 -0.18 8.95
CA PHE A 28 -3.17 -1.10 9.46
C PHE A 28 -3.58 -2.57 9.24
N GLU A 29 -4.84 -2.91 9.50
CA GLU A 29 -5.37 -4.26 9.25
C GLU A 29 -5.30 -4.61 7.76
N LEU A 30 -5.70 -3.70 6.87
CA LEU A 30 -5.56 -3.86 5.42
C LEU A 30 -4.09 -4.03 5.00
N ALA A 31 -3.18 -3.21 5.53
CA ALA A 31 -1.76 -3.31 5.25
C ALA A 31 -1.17 -4.67 5.68
N ALA A 32 -1.62 -5.21 6.82
CA ALA A 32 -1.22 -6.55 7.26
C ALA A 32 -1.68 -7.65 6.28
N TYR A 33 -2.90 -7.55 5.73
CA TYR A 33 -3.36 -8.47 4.68
C TYR A 33 -2.53 -8.37 3.41
N VAL A 34 -2.26 -7.15 2.93
CA VAL A 34 -1.42 -6.95 1.72
C VAL A 34 -0.01 -7.49 1.95
N TRP A 35 0.60 -7.21 3.11
CA TRP A 35 1.93 -7.71 3.47
C TRP A 35 1.99 -9.24 3.55
N ALA A 36 0.97 -9.88 4.13
CA ALA A 36 0.90 -11.34 4.17
C ALA A 36 0.85 -11.96 2.76
N GLU A 37 0.09 -11.37 1.84
CA GLU A 37 0.05 -11.82 0.44
C GLU A 37 1.34 -11.51 -0.31
N SER A 38 1.98 -10.39 -0.02
CA SER A 38 3.26 -9.99 -0.62
C SER A 38 4.35 -11.01 -0.29
N LEU A 39 4.42 -11.46 0.96
CA LEU A 39 5.32 -12.52 1.41
C LEU A 39 5.03 -13.88 0.75
N LYS A 40 3.75 -14.27 0.63
CA LYS A 40 3.36 -15.54 -0.01
C LYS A 40 3.72 -15.59 -1.49
N LYS A 41 3.71 -14.44 -2.16
CA LYS A 41 3.95 -14.33 -3.61
C LYS A 41 5.37 -13.96 -3.96
N ASP A 42 6.22 -13.72 -2.95
CA ASP A 42 7.58 -13.19 -3.13
C ASP A 42 7.60 -11.89 -3.95
N VAL A 43 6.63 -11.00 -3.67
CA VAL A 43 6.53 -9.68 -4.32
C VAL A 43 6.70 -8.60 -3.26
N PRO A 44 7.83 -7.89 -3.22
CA PRO A 44 8.05 -6.85 -2.22
C PRO A 44 7.19 -5.61 -2.50
N VAL A 45 6.52 -5.13 -1.45
CA VAL A 45 5.62 -3.96 -1.48
C VAL A 45 6.03 -2.98 -0.39
N ILE A 46 5.99 -1.69 -0.68
CA ILE A 46 6.12 -0.61 0.30
C ILE A 46 4.72 -0.10 0.62
N TRP A 47 4.42 0.06 1.91
CA TRP A 47 3.17 0.66 2.38
C TRP A 47 3.39 2.13 2.76
N GLY A 48 2.58 3.01 2.20
CA GLY A 48 2.67 4.46 2.42
C GLY A 48 2.34 4.91 3.85
N GLY A 49 1.69 4.06 4.64
CA GLY A 49 1.49 4.31 6.08
C GLY A 49 2.80 4.39 6.88
N SER A 50 3.91 3.89 6.32
CA SER A 50 5.25 4.03 6.91
C SER A 50 5.98 5.33 6.53
N PHE A 51 5.44 6.10 5.58
CA PHE A 51 6.03 7.39 5.20
C PHE A 51 5.87 8.42 6.31
N SER A 52 6.76 9.41 6.38
CA SER A 52 6.74 10.45 7.42
C SER A 52 5.45 11.26 7.45
N PHE A 53 4.76 11.40 6.31
CA PHE A 53 3.48 12.10 6.18
C PHE A 53 2.26 11.18 6.27
N GLY A 54 2.45 9.85 6.31
CA GLY A 54 1.40 8.84 6.43
C GLY A 54 0.41 8.83 5.26
N ASP A 55 0.62 7.93 4.28
CA ASP A 55 -0.31 7.68 3.19
C ASP A 55 -0.90 6.27 3.29
N TYR A 56 -1.90 6.13 4.16
CA TYR A 56 -2.35 4.83 4.64
C TYR A 56 -3.02 3.95 3.57
N GLY A 57 -3.59 4.55 2.52
CA GLY A 57 -4.17 3.80 1.41
C GLY A 57 -3.14 3.31 0.41
N HIS A 58 -1.95 3.91 0.40
CA HIS A 58 -0.98 3.74 -0.68
C HIS A 58 -0.13 2.48 -0.55
N PHE A 59 0.01 1.75 -1.64
CA PHE A 59 0.93 0.63 -1.79
C PHE A 59 1.68 0.75 -3.11
N GLU A 60 2.97 0.49 -3.08
CA GLU A 60 3.80 0.54 -4.28
C GLU A 60 4.82 -0.60 -4.36
N LEU A 61 5.10 -1.05 -5.58
CA LEU A 61 6.13 -2.06 -5.84
C LEU A 61 7.53 -1.47 -5.64
N VAL A 62 8.45 -2.29 -5.16
CA VAL A 62 9.88 -1.96 -5.17
C VAL A 62 10.36 -2.08 -6.62
N LYS A 63 10.81 -0.97 -7.20
CA LYS A 63 11.50 -0.99 -8.50
C LYS A 63 12.93 -1.43 -8.18
N GLU A 64 13.35 -2.56 -8.75
CA GLU A 64 14.49 -3.40 -8.34
C GLU A 64 15.82 -2.67 -8.01
N TRP A 65 16.63 -3.41 -7.22
CA TRP A 65 17.91 -3.15 -6.55
C TRP A 65 19.00 -2.44 -7.36
#